data_AF-A0A2D8XMI2-F1
#
_entry.id   AF-A0A2D8XMI2-F1
#
_cell.length_a   1.000
_cell.length_b   1.000
_cell.length_c   1.000
_cell.angle_alpha   90.00
_cell.angle_beta   90.00
_cell.angle_gamma   90.00
#
_symmetry.space_group_name_H-M   'P 1'
#
loop_
_entity.id
_entity.type
_entity.pdbx_description
1 polymer ?
#
loop_
_entity_poly.entity_id
_entity_poly.type
_entity_poly.pdbx_seq_one_letter_code
_entity_poly.pdbx_strand_id
1 'polypeptide(L)' 'MELKKRRPCVTARTDNFHFSISYDPDTGHAVDFFIVGRGKVGQQLDEELYELSVTASKLMQGK' A
#
# COMPACT_ATOMS: atom_id res chain seq x y z
N MET A 1 -21.73 -4.17 -21.04
CA MET A 1 -21.12 -4.03 -19.71
C MET A 1 -19.79 -3.32 -19.92
N GLU A 2 -19.71 -2.06 -19.54
CA GLU A 2 -18.47 -1.30 -19.69
C GLU A 2 -17.44 -1.88 -18.71
N LEU A 3 -16.29 -2.33 -19.23
CA LEU A 3 -15.20 -2.79 -18.37
C LEU A 3 -14.67 -1.55 -17.63
N LYS A 4 -14.96 -1.44 -16.32
CA LYS A 4 -14.37 -0.40 -15.49
C LYS A 4 -12.85 -0.39 -15.73
N LYS A 5 -12.28 0.81 -15.97
CA LYS A 5 -10.84 1.00 -16.15
C LYS A 5 -10.08 0.23 -15.07
N ARG A 6 -8.98 -0.43 -15.43
CA ARG A 6 -8.12 -1.08 -14.45
C ARG A 6 -7.62 -0.03 -13.46
N ARG A 7 -7.74 -0.29 -12.15
CA ARG A 7 -7.21 0.59 -11.11
C ARG A 7 -5.68 0.61 -11.20
N PRO A 8 -5.05 1.79 -11.33
CA PRO A 8 -3.61 1.93 -11.15
C PRO A 8 -3.22 1.46 -9.75
N CYS A 9 -2.11 0.74 -9.63
CA CYS A 9 -1.60 0.27 -8.35
C CYS A 9 -0.11 0.58 -8.21
N VAL A 10 0.30 0.93 -7.00
CA VAL A 10 1.70 1.09 -6.61
C VAL A 10 2.01 0.07 -5.53
N THR A 11 3.01 -0.78 -5.80
CA THR A 11 3.53 -1.73 -4.83
C THR A 11 4.80 -1.16 -4.21
N ALA A 12 4.89 -1.19 -2.89
CA ALA A 12 6.04 -0.75 -2.12
C ALA A 12 6.38 -1.78 -1.03
N ARG A 13 7.54 -1.60 -0.41
CA ARG A 13 8.01 -2.44 0.69
C ARG A 13 8.63 -1.60 1.79
N THR A 14 8.38 -1.99 3.03
CA THR A 14 9.27 -1.70 4.16
C THR A 14 10.21 -2.88 4.34
N ASP A 15 11.00 -2.87 5.42
CA ASP A 15 11.92 -3.97 5.72
C ASP A 15 11.20 -5.30 5.92
N ASN A 16 9.96 -5.28 6.45
CA ASN A 16 9.22 -6.50 6.72
C ASN A 16 7.88 -6.64 5.99
N PHE A 17 7.28 -5.57 5.48
CA PHE A 17 5.97 -5.64 4.83
C PHE A 17 6.05 -5.26 3.35
N HIS A 18 5.42 -6.07 2.51
CA HIS A 18 5.13 -5.71 1.12
C HIS A 18 3.66 -5.31 1.05
N PHE A 19 3.38 -4.18 0.43
CA PHE A 19 2.02 -3.67 0.33
C PHE A 19 1.75 -3.02 -1.01
N SER A 20 0.48 -2.94 -1.36
CA SER A 20 -0.01 -2.33 -2.58
C SER A 20 -1.11 -1.31 -2.26
N ILE A 21 -1.03 -0.15 -2.90
CA ILE A 21 -2.06 0.89 -2.86
C ILE A 21 -2.68 0.97 -4.25
N SER A 22 -4.00 0.84 -4.33
CA SER A 22 -4.75 1.07 -5.56
C SER A 22 -5.33 2.49 -5.57
N TYR A 23 -5.45 3.05 -6.76
CA TYR A 23 -5.97 4.38 -6.98
C TYR A 23 -7.20 4.32 -7.89
N ASP A 24 -8.13 5.23 -7.66
CA ASP A 24 -9.22 5.47 -8.59
C ASP A 24 -8.66 6.11 -9.87
N PRO A 25 -8.94 5.54 -11.06
CA PRO A 25 -8.35 6.01 -12.30
C PRO A 25 -8.85 7.39 -12.76
N ASP A 26 -9.99 7.86 -12.23
CA ASP A 26 -10.62 9.11 -12.66
C ASP A 26 -10.28 10.26 -11.71
N THR A 27 -10.17 9.99 -10.41
CA THR A 27 -9.88 11.00 -9.37
C THR A 27 -8.43 10.97 -8.89
N GLY A 28 -7.70 9.88 -9.10
CA GLY A 28 -6.35 9.69 -8.56
C GLY A 28 -6.31 9.50 -7.05
N HIS A 29 -7.46 9.37 -6.38
CA HIS A 29 -7.52 9.14 -4.94
C HIS A 29 -7.19 7.68 -4.61
N ALA A 30 -6.48 7.44 -3.51
CA ALA A 30 -6.24 6.10 -3.00
C ALA A 30 -7.58 5.46 -2.57
N VAL A 31 -7.81 4.21 -2.98
CA VAL A 31 -9.07 3.49 -2.72
C VAL A 31 -8.88 2.21 -1.92
N ASP A 32 -7.79 1.48 -2.10
CA ASP A 32 -7.50 0.29 -1.31
C ASP A 32 -6.03 0.25 -0.86
N PHE A 33 -5.80 -0.39 0.28
CA PHE A 33 -4.49 -0.75 0.81
C PHE A 33 -4.47 -2.24 1.16
N PHE A 34 -3.49 -2.97 0.63
CA PHE A 34 -3.35 -4.39 0.88
C PHE A 34 -1.92 -4.75 1.28
N ILE A 35 -1.78 -5.51 2.36
CA ILE A 35 -0.53 -6.21 2.67
C ILE A 35 -0.49 -7.46 1.79
N VAL A 36 0.46 -7.50 0.86
CA VAL A 36 0.63 -8.60 -0.11
C VAL A 36 1.74 -9.57 0.30
N GLY A 37 2.51 -9.23 1.32
CA GLY A 37 3.54 -10.08 1.90
C GLY A 37 4.04 -9.55 3.24
N ARG A 38 4.57 -10.46 4.06
CA ARG A 38 5.30 -10.14 5.28
C ARG A 38 6.55 -11.03 5.37
N GLY A 39 7.61 -10.54 6.00
CA GLY A 39 8.81 -11.30 6.27
C GLY A 39 8.68 -12.17 7.54
N LYS A 40 9.76 -12.30 8.30
CA LYS A 40 9.90 -13.37 9.31
C LYS A 40 9.10 -13.09 10.58
N VAL A 41 8.66 -14.16 11.24
CA VAL A 41 8.01 -14.10 12.54
C VAL A 41 9.06 -13.80 13.63
N GLY A 42 8.72 -12.94 14.60
CA GLY A 42 9.56 -12.60 15.75
C GLY A 42 10.25 -11.23 15.71
N GLN A 43 9.87 -10.36 14.77
CA GLN A 43 10.37 -8.98 14.68
C GLN A 43 9.55 -8.01 15.55
N GLN A 44 10.05 -6.77 15.70
CA GLN A 44 9.39 -5.68 16.42
C GLN A 44 8.15 -5.19 15.66
N LEU A 45 7.05 -5.95 15.76
CA LEU A 45 5.84 -5.73 14.98
C LEU A 45 5.31 -4.29 15.07
N ASP A 46 5.38 -3.66 16.25
CA ASP A 46 4.88 -2.30 16.44
C ASP A 46 5.67 -1.26 15.62
N GLU A 47 6.99 -1.38 15.59
CA GLU A 47 7.86 -0.51 14.79
C GLU A 47 7.61 -0.72 13.30
N GLU A 48 7.48 -1.97 12.86
CA GLU A 48 7.23 -2.29 11.46
C GLU A 48 5.85 -1.85 10.97
N LEU A 49 4.82 -1.97 11.82
CA LEU A 49 3.48 -1.47 11.52
C LEU A 49 3.46 0.07 11.48
N TYR A 50 4.26 0.73 12.33
CA TYR A 50 4.43 2.18 12.27
C TYR A 50 5.08 2.60 10.94
N GLU A 51 6.19 1.99 10.56
CA GLU A 51 6.89 2.31 9.29
C GLU A 51 6.01 2.03 8.08
N LEU A 52 5.29 0.90 8.09
CA LEU A 52 4.30 0.56 7.06
C LEU A 52 3.27 1.68 6.91
N SER A 53 2.69 2.10 8.02
CA SER A 53 1.62 3.12 8.05
C SER A 53 2.12 4.47 7.57
N VAL A 54 3.32 4.90 8.01
CA VAL A 54 3.92 6.17 7.58
C VAL A 54 4.25 6.14 6.08
N THR A 55 4.84 5.05 5.60
CA THR A 55 5.21 4.91 4.18
C THR A 55 3.97 4.90 3.30
N ALA A 56 2.95 4.13 3.67
CA ALA A 56 1.68 4.08 2.97
C ALA A 56 1.00 5.46 2.93
N SER A 57 0.97 6.17 4.06
CA SER A 57 0.37 7.50 4.16
C SER A 57 1.04 8.53 3.24
N LYS A 58 2.38 8.49 3.14
CA LYS A 58 3.13 9.36 2.22
C LYS A 58 2.77 9.08 0.77
N LEU A 59 2.75 7.80 0.38
CA LEU A 59 2.39 7.39 -0.98
C LEU A 59 0.97 7.82 -1.36
N MET A 60 0.00 7.64 -0.45
CA MET A 60 -1.39 8.08 -0.67
C MET A 60 -1.52 9.60 -0.82
N GLN A 61 -0.56 10.38 -0.31
CA GLN A 61 -0.49 11.84 -0.47
C GLN A 61 0.36 12.28 -1.69
N GLY A 62 0.87 11.34 -2.48
CA GLY A 62 1.72 11.62 -3.65
C GLY A 62 3.15 12.06 -3.31
N LYS A 63 3.69 11.64 -2.16
CA LYS A 63 5.06 11.93 -1.72
C LYS A 63 6.00 10.75 -1.91
#